data_AF-X1BWU7-F1
#
_entry.id   AF-X1BWU7-F1
#
_cell.length_a   1.000
_cell.length_b   1.000
_cell.length_c   1.000
_cell.angle_alpha   90.00
_cell.angle_beta   90.00
_cell.angle_gamma   90.00
#
_symmetry.space_group_name_H-M   'P 1'
#
loop_
_entity.id
_entity.type
_entity.pdbx_description
1 polymer ?
#
loop_
_entity_poly.entity_id
_entity_poly.type
_entity_poly.pdbx_seq_one_letter_code
_entity_poly.pdbx_strand_id
1 'polypeptide(L)' 'MADPAKALVDMVFVLKKDWKGAAPLLSSLRIESEDLKKINKETLNQLKNKILSQRVTRFIDGLIKDMDL' A
#
# COMPACT_ATOMS: atom_id res chain seq x y z
N MET A 1 5.14 17.56 0.37
CA MET A 1 3.76 17.07 0.57
C MET A 1 3.82 15.60 0.91
N ALA A 2 3.14 15.17 1.97
CA ALA A 2 3.12 13.76 2.37
C ALA A 2 2.22 12.99 1.40
N ASP A 3 2.81 12.11 0.60
CA ASP A 3 2.04 11.23 -0.28
C ASP A 3 1.48 10.08 0.56
N PRO A 4 0.15 9.89 0.61
CA PRO A 4 -0.47 8.86 1.46
C PRO A 4 -0.04 7.45 1.07
N ALA A 5 0.24 7.19 -0.21
CA ALA A 5 0.75 5.89 -0.65
C ALA A 5 2.15 5.64 -0.10
N LYS A 6 3.00 6.66 -0.09
CA LYS A 6 4.33 6.57 0.53
C LYS A 6 4.22 6.28 2.03
N ALA A 7 3.36 6.99 2.75
CA ALA A 7 3.18 6.77 4.19
C ALA A 7 2.73 5.32 4.51
N LEU A 8 1.83 4.76 3.70
CA LEU A 8 1.41 3.36 3.85
C LEU A 8 2.56 2.38 3.62
N VAL A 9 3.35 2.60 2.58
CA VAL A 9 4.48 1.72 2.26
C VAL A 9 5.58 1.83 3.31
N ASP A 10 5.92 3.04 3.76
CA ASP A 10 6.87 3.27 4.85
C ASP A 10 6.40 2.58 6.14
N MET A 11 5.10 2.64 6.45
CA MET A 11 4.54 1.94 7.60
C MET A 11 4.72 0.41 7.50
N VAL A 12 4.41 -0.20 6.35
CA VAL A 12 4.61 -1.64 6.12
C VAL A 12 6.08 -2.01 6.22
N PHE A 13 6.97 -1.17 5.70
CA PHE A 13 8.41 -1.37 5.73
C PHE A 13 8.99 -1.28 7.15
N VAL A 14 8.72 -0.17 7.86
CA VAL A 14 9.23 0.12 9.22
C VAL A 14 8.63 -0.80 10.26
N LEU A 15 7.30 -0.99 10.24
CA LEU A 15 6.60 -1.86 11.19
C LEU A 15 6.66 -3.34 10.80
N LYS A 16 7.34 -3.66 9.69
CA LYS A 16 7.55 -5.02 9.17
C LYS A 16 6.26 -5.84 9.06
N LYS A 17 5.17 -5.21 8.62
CA LYS A 17 3.86 -5.88 8.48
C LYS A 17 3.86 -6.82 7.27
N ASP A 18 3.31 -8.02 7.42
CA ASP A 18 3.12 -9.00 6.34
C ASP A 18 1.74 -8.85 5.67
N TRP A 19 1.36 -7.61 5.38
CA TRP A 19 0.10 -7.30 4.73
C TRP A 19 0.14 -7.70 3.26
N LYS A 20 -0.94 -8.31 2.77
CA LYS A 20 -1.04 -8.87 1.40
C LYS A 20 -2.17 -8.23 0.59
N GLY A 21 -2.60 -7.03 0.95
CA GLY A 21 -3.76 -6.37 0.32
C GLY A 21 -4.33 -5.23 1.17
N ALA A 22 -5.52 -4.78 0.79
CA ALA A 22 -6.21 -3.65 1.42
C ALA A 22 -6.96 -4.03 2.71
N ALA A 23 -7.26 -5.33 2.94
CA ALA A 23 -7.97 -5.81 4.12
C ALA A 23 -7.46 -5.26 5.48
N PRO A 24 -6.15 -5.27 5.79
CA PRO A 24 -5.63 -4.69 7.02
C PRO A 24 -5.71 -3.16 7.07
N LEU A 25 -5.78 -2.46 5.94
CA LEU A 25 -6.01 -1.01 5.90
C LEU A 25 -7.44 -0.67 6.32
N LEU A 26 -8.41 -1.43 5.82
CA LEU A 26 -9.82 -1.24 6.14
C LEU A 26 -10.13 -1.67 7.59
N SER A 27 -9.59 -2.81 8.04
CA SER A 27 -9.89 -3.34 9.38
C SER A 27 -9.03 -2.74 10.49
N SER A 28 -7.72 -2.54 10.27
CA SER A 28 -6.79 -2.11 11.32
C SER A 28 -6.59 -0.60 11.37
N LEU A 29 -6.55 0.08 10.21
CA LEU A 29 -6.36 1.52 10.12
C LEU A 29 -7.69 2.28 9.95
N ARG A 30 -8.81 1.57 9.70
CA ARG A 30 -10.12 2.17 9.41
C ARG A 30 -10.05 3.21 8.30
N ILE A 31 -9.19 3.00 7.32
CA ILE A 31 -9.12 3.86 6.14
C ILE A 31 -10.34 3.53 5.28
N GLU A 32 -11.03 4.54 4.79
CA GLU A 32 -12.16 4.34 3.90
C GLU A 32 -11.67 3.90 2.52
N SER A 33 -12.41 3.00 1.88
CA SER A 33 -12.09 2.49 0.54
C SER A 33 -11.92 3.61 -0.49
N GLU A 34 -12.64 4.72 -0.31
CA GLU A 34 -12.58 5.91 -1.15
C GLU A 34 -11.24 6.64 -1.08
N ASP A 35 -10.60 6.69 0.09
CA ASP A 35 -9.25 7.25 0.24
C ASP A 35 -8.19 6.36 -0.40
N LEU A 36 -8.39 5.04 -0.36
CA LEU A 36 -7.49 4.12 -1.04
C LEU A 36 -7.62 4.23 -2.58
N LYS A 37 -8.83 4.47 -3.10
CA LYS A 37 -9.04 4.72 -4.55
C LYS A 37 -8.35 5.98 -5.09
N LYS A 38 -8.00 6.93 -4.21
CA LYS A 38 -7.21 8.12 -4.61
C LYS A 38 -5.74 7.76 -4.87
N ILE A 39 -5.29 6.58 -4.46
CA ILE A 39 -3.93 6.11 -4.69
C ILE A 39 -3.81 5.60 -6.13
N ASN A 40 -2.94 6.23 -6.91
CA ASN A 40 -2.67 5.79 -8.28
C ASN A 40 -1.73 4.56 -8.30
N LYS A 41 -2.07 3.60 -9.17
CA LYS A 41 -1.23 2.43 -9.50
C LYS A 41 0.19 2.81 -9.90
N GLU A 42 0.36 3.91 -10.64
CA GLU A 42 1.67 4.35 -11.11
C GLU A 42 2.58 4.72 -9.93
N THR A 43 2.04 5.47 -8.95
CA THR A 43 2.74 5.82 -7.71
C THR A 43 3.13 4.57 -6.92
N LEU A 44 2.23 3.59 -6.81
CA LEU A 44 2.51 2.32 -6.15
C LEU A 44 3.64 1.54 -6.84
N ASN A 45 3.63 1.46 -8.17
CA ASN A 45 4.71 0.81 -8.92
C ASN A 45 6.05 1.53 -8.78
N GLN A 46 6.06 2.86 -8.75
CA GLN A 46 7.28 3.63 -8.47
C GLN A 46 7.82 3.33 -7.07
N LEU A 47 6.94 3.26 -6.05
CA LEU A 47 7.32 2.91 -4.68
C LEU A 47 7.85 1.47 -4.58
N LYS A 48 7.23 0.52 -5.29
CA LYS A 48 7.70 -0.87 -5.41
C LYS A 48 9.11 -0.97 -5.99
N ASN A 49 9.42 -0.18 -7.02
CA ASN A 49 10.76 -0.15 -7.62
C ASN A 49 11.80 0.53 -6.71
N LYS A 50 11.38 1.52 -5.92
CA LYS A 50 12.28 2.25 -5.01
C LYS A 50 12.58 1.47 -3.73
N ILE A 51 11.61 0.73 -3.20
CA ILE A 51 11.70 0.04 -1.92
C ILE A 51 11.86 -1.45 -2.21
N LEU A 52 13.12 -1.91 -2.22
CA LEU A 52 13.53 -3.29 -2.50
C LEU A 52 13.20 -4.26 -1.35
N SER A 53 11.92 -4.36 -0.97
CA SER A 53 11.44 -5.26 0.08
C SER A 53 10.34 -6.16 -0.44
N GLN A 54 10.54 -7.48 -0.38
CA GLN A 54 9.54 -8.46 -0.80
C GLN A 54 8.19 -8.30 -0.06
N ARG A 55 8.21 -7.87 1.20
CA ARG A 55 6.98 -7.60 1.97
C ARG A 55 6.19 -6.44 1.37
N VAL A 56 6.88 -5.35 1.05
CA VAL A 56 6.30 -4.18 0.39
C VAL A 56 5.77 -4.55 -0.99
N THR A 57 6.54 -5.31 -1.77
CA THR A 57 6.12 -5.80 -3.09
C THR A 57 4.82 -6.60 -3.01
N ARG A 58 4.75 -7.59 -2.10
CA ARG A 58 3.55 -8.41 -1.91
C ARG A 58 2.35 -7.60 -1.44
N PHE A 59 2.58 -6.61 -0.57
CA PHE A 59 1.54 -5.69 -0.14
C PHE A 59 0.99 -4.87 -1.31
N ILE A 60 1.87 -4.26 -2.12
CA ILE A 60 1.48 -3.44 -3.27
C ILE A 60 0.74 -4.27 -4.32
N ASP A 61 1.25 -5.46 -4.66
CA ASP A 61 0.60 -6.33 -5.65
C ASP A 61 -0.80 -6.78 -5.18
N GLY A 62 -0.95 -7.09 -3.89
CA GLY A 62 -2.25 -7.40 -3.30
C GLY A 62 -3.20 -6.19 -3.28
N LEU A 63 -2.67 -5.00 -3.00
CA LEU A 63 -3.46 -3.77 -2.94
C LEU A 63 -3.96 -3.34 -4.32
N ILE A 64 -3.13 -3.47 -5.37
CA ILE A 64 -3.55 -3.25 -6.76
C ILE A 64 -4.66 -4.22 -7.14
N LYS A 65 -4.53 -5.50 -6.75
CA LYS A 65 -5.53 -6.52 -7.04
C LYS A 65 -6.86 -6.30 -6.31
N ASP A 66 -6.81 -5.94 -5.03
CA ASP A 66 -8.01 -5.71 -4.21
C ASP A 66 -8.80 -4.48 -4.66
N MET A 67 -8.10 -3.48 -5.21
CA MET A 67 -8.73 -2.22 -5.63
C MET A 67 -9.06 -2.15 -7.12
N ASP A 68 -8.79 -3.23 -7.85
CA ASP A 68 -9.00 -3.32 -9.31
C ASP A 68 -8.33 -2.14 -10.06
N LEU A 69 -7.12 -1.77 -9.62
CA LEU A 69 -6.31 -0.69 -10.20
C LEU A 69 -5.55 -1.14 -11.46
#